data_AF-A0A645JLE2-F1
#
_entry.id   AF-A0A645JLE2-F1
#
_cell.length_a   1.000
_cell.length_b   1.000
_cell.length_c   1.000
_cell.angle_alpha   90.00
_cell.angle_beta   90.00
_cell.angle_gamma   90.00
#
_symmetry.space_group_name_H-M   'P 1'
#
loop_
_entity.id
_entity.type
_entity.pdbx_description
1 polymer ?
#
loop_
_entity_poly.entity_id
_entity_poly.type
_entity_poly.pdbx_seq_one_letter_code
_entity_poly.pdbx_strand_id
1 'polypeptide(L)'
;MKRKTTILVVVAILILAASIFTYLELRIIGEVRGPEFNQLTIGDREYSLNNGLDFTSADKGNYLGKATYGTSVFRLYTVKGDKEDKYIYAVWDWEGFFYVREK
;
A
#
# COMPACT_ATOMS: atom_id res chain seq x y z
N MET A 1 -6.04 40.40 18.01
CA MET A 1 -6.08 39.98 16.60
C MET A 1 -5.14 38.81 16.30
N LYS A 2 -3.84 38.90 16.63
CA LYS A 2 -2.84 37.83 16.36
C LYS A 2 -3.25 36.41 16.83
N ARG A 3 -3.78 36.26 18.05
CA ARG A 3 -4.22 34.94 18.58
C ARG A 3 -5.33 34.28 17.76
N LYS A 4 -6.30 35.06 17.24
CA LYS A 4 -7.40 34.53 16.41
C LYS A 4 -6.88 34.05 15.05
N THR A 5 -5.96 34.80 14.47
CA THR A 5 -5.27 34.41 13.22
C THR A 5 -4.42 33.15 13.42
N THR A 6 -3.68 33.05 14.54
CA THR A 6 -2.90 31.84 14.86
C THR A 6 -3.79 30.61 15.01
N ILE A 7 -4.94 30.73 15.69
CA ILE A 7 -5.89 29.62 15.85
C ILE A 7 -6.44 29.18 14.49
N LEU A 8 -6.82 30.13 13.62
CA LEU A 8 -7.28 29.82 12.26
C LEU A 8 -6.24 29.07 11.44
N VAL A 9 -4.97 29.49 11.51
CA VAL A 9 -3.87 28.81 10.80
C VAL A 9 -3.65 27.40 11.33
N VAL A 10 -3.65 27.20 12.65
CA VAL A 10 -3.49 25.87 13.25
C VAL A 10 -4.65 24.94 12.86
N VAL A 11 -5.88 25.43 12.90
CA VAL A 11 -7.06 24.65 12.48
C VAL A 11 -6.97 24.28 10.99
N ALA A 12 -6.56 25.22 10.13
CA ALA A 12 -6.38 24.94 8.70
C ALA A 12 -5.31 23.86 8.45
N ILE A 13 -4.19 23.90 9.19
CA ILE A 13 -3.14 22.87 9.10
C ILE A 13 -3.67 21.50 9.56
N LEU A 14 -4.43 21.44 10.65
CA LEU A 14 -5.01 20.19 11.15
C LEU A 14 -6.00 19.59 10.15
N ILE A 15 -6.85 20.41 9.53
CA ILE A 15 -7.77 19.96 8.49
C ILE A 15 -7.00 19.42 7.30
N LEU A 16 -5.96 20.14 6.84
CA LEU A 16 -5.14 19.70 5.72
C LEU A 16 -4.42 18.36 6.03
N ALA A 17 -3.84 18.24 7.22
CA ALA A 17 -3.19 17.01 7.65
C ALA A 17 -4.17 15.82 7.72
N ALA A 18 -5.37 16.05 8.25
CA ALA A 18 -6.43 15.04 8.29
C ALA A 18 -6.87 14.63 6.88
N SER A 19 -7.08 15.59 5.97
CA SER A 19 -7.45 15.30 4.58
C SER A 19 -6.39 14.48 3.85
N ILE A 20 -5.11 14.81 4.03
CA ILE A 20 -3.99 14.04 3.45
C ILE A 20 -3.97 12.62 4.02
N PHE A 21 -4.14 12.47 5.32
CA PHE A 21 -4.17 11.17 5.98
C PHE A 21 -5.31 10.30 5.44
N THR A 22 -6.53 10.84 5.37
CA THR A 22 -7.68 10.13 4.82
C THR A 22 -7.49 9.75 3.35
N TYR A 23 -6.90 10.65 2.55
CA TYR A 23 -6.60 10.36 1.15
C TYR A 23 -5.63 9.18 0.99
N LEU A 24 -4.54 9.15 1.76
CA LEU A 24 -3.55 8.07 1.73
C LEU A 24 -4.14 6.73 2.20
N GLU A 25 -5.01 6.77 3.20
CA GLU A 25 -5.71 5.57 3.68
C GLU A 25 -6.72 5.04 2.66
N LEU A 26 -7.46 5.89 1.96
CA LEU A 26 -8.48 5.44 0.99
C LEU A 26 -7.92 5.08 -0.38
N ARG A 27 -6.64 5.34 -0.62
CA ARG A 27 -6.02 5.17 -1.94
C ARG A 27 -5.90 3.69 -2.31
N ILE A 28 -6.83 3.22 -3.14
CA ILE A 28 -6.70 1.98 -3.90
C ILE A 28 -5.75 2.24 -5.06
N ILE A 29 -4.63 1.52 -5.12
CA ILE A 29 -3.60 1.64 -6.15
C ILE A 29 -3.52 0.42 -7.06
N GLY A 30 -4.24 -0.66 -6.73
CA GLY A 30 -4.17 -1.90 -7.48
C GLY A 30 -5.34 -2.84 -7.23
N GLU A 31 -5.28 -3.99 -7.88
CA GLU A 31 -6.29 -5.04 -7.81
C GLU A 31 -5.60 -6.40 -7.77
N VAL A 32 -6.02 -7.25 -6.83
CA VAL A 32 -5.61 -8.65 -6.77
C VAL A 32 -6.64 -9.47 -7.54
N ARG A 33 -6.19 -10.46 -8.30
CA ARG A 33 -7.01 -11.30 -9.18
C ARG A 33 -6.52 -12.75 -9.18
N GLY A 34 -7.31 -13.60 -9.84
CA GLY A 34 -7.00 -14.99 -10.11
C GLY A 34 -7.22 -15.94 -8.93
N PRO A 35 -7.11 -17.26 -9.17
CA PRO A 35 -7.25 -18.26 -8.13
C PRO A 35 -6.17 -18.06 -7.08
N GLU A 36 -6.54 -18.21 -5.80
CA GLU A 36 -5.60 -18.11 -4.67
C GLU A 36 -4.79 -16.81 -4.65
N PHE A 37 -5.40 -15.71 -5.13
CA PHE A 37 -4.77 -14.39 -5.15
C PHE A 37 -3.49 -14.35 -6.00
N ASN A 38 -3.35 -15.19 -7.01
CA ASN A 38 -2.07 -15.38 -7.69
C ASN A 38 -1.60 -14.20 -8.57
N GLN A 39 -2.44 -13.19 -8.83
CA GLN A 39 -2.11 -12.03 -9.64
C GLN A 39 -2.38 -10.71 -8.91
N LEU A 40 -1.51 -9.72 -9.11
CA LEU A 40 -1.66 -8.36 -8.61
C LEU A 40 -1.33 -7.37 -9.72
N THR A 41 -2.24 -6.44 -9.98
CA THR A 41 -2.02 -5.32 -10.91
C THR A 41 -1.93 -4.02 -10.12
N ILE A 42 -0.90 -3.21 -10.35
CA ILE A 42 -0.75 -1.86 -9.79
C ILE A 42 -0.49 -0.89 -10.94
N GLY A 43 -1.48 -0.07 -11.29
CA GLY A 43 -1.41 0.78 -12.48
C GLY A 43 -1.29 -0.07 -13.75
N ASP A 44 -0.20 0.11 -14.48
CA ASP A 44 0.17 -0.62 -15.71
C ASP A 44 1.09 -1.82 -15.47
N ARG A 45 1.45 -2.10 -14.20
CA ARG A 45 2.39 -3.16 -13.83
C ARG A 45 1.64 -4.40 -13.35
N GLU A 46 2.09 -5.55 -13.82
CA GLU A 46 1.58 -6.86 -13.43
C GLU A 46 2.62 -7.60 -12.59
N TYR A 47 2.13 -8.21 -11.52
CA TYR A 47 2.91 -9.00 -10.59
C TYR A 47 2.23 -10.35 -10.35
N SER A 48 3.04 -11.38 -10.18
CA SER A 48 2.57 -12.73 -9.89
C SER A 48 3.04 -13.21 -8.53
N LEU A 49 2.18 -13.96 -7.85
CA LEU A 49 2.48 -14.53 -6.54
C LEU A 49 3.71 -15.45 -6.64
N ASN A 50 4.67 -15.27 -5.75
CA ASN A 50 5.87 -16.07 -5.67
C ASN A 50 6.14 -16.51 -4.23
N ASN A 51 5.84 -17.79 -3.97
CA ASN A 51 6.02 -18.42 -2.66
C ASN A 51 7.43 -18.97 -2.44
N GLY A 52 8.31 -18.91 -3.44
CA GLY A 52 9.68 -19.44 -3.38
C GLY A 52 10.74 -18.39 -3.01
N LEU A 53 10.32 -17.24 -2.46
CA LEU A 53 11.23 -16.16 -2.06
C LEU A 53 11.69 -16.35 -0.62
N ASP A 54 12.95 -16.01 -0.34
CA ASP A 54 13.53 -16.03 1.01
C ASP A 54 13.08 -14.83 1.87
N PHE A 55 12.04 -14.11 1.47
CA PHE A 55 11.48 -13.00 2.22
C PHE A 55 10.51 -13.47 3.30
N THR A 56 10.49 -12.72 4.38
CA THR A 56 9.59 -12.91 5.51
C THR A 56 8.80 -11.63 5.79
N SER A 57 7.77 -11.72 6.63
CA SER A 57 7.02 -10.53 7.07
C SER A 57 7.89 -9.46 7.76
N ALA A 58 9.09 -9.82 8.26
CA ALA A 58 10.07 -8.88 8.81
C ALA A 58 10.68 -7.96 7.74
N ASP A 59 10.68 -8.41 6.49
CA ASP A 59 11.17 -7.69 5.31
C ASP A 59 10.16 -6.69 4.77
N LYS A 60 9.00 -6.52 5.44
CA LYS A 60 8.03 -5.46 5.14
C LYS A 60 8.69 -4.08 5.19
N GLY A 61 8.63 -3.37 4.07
CA GLY A 61 9.12 -2.01 3.90
C GLY A 61 8.02 -0.95 4.07
N ASN A 62 8.05 0.05 3.20
CA ASN A 62 7.19 1.22 3.27
C ASN A 62 5.79 0.90 2.76
N TYR A 63 4.77 1.50 3.37
CA TYR A 63 3.39 1.40 2.89
C TYR A 63 3.21 2.13 1.56
N LEU A 64 2.58 1.46 0.60
CA LEU A 64 2.34 1.97 -0.75
C LEU A 64 0.88 2.39 -0.96
N GLY A 65 -0.06 1.65 -0.38
CA GLY A 65 -1.49 1.83 -0.60
C GLY A 65 -2.25 0.52 -0.42
N LYS A 66 -3.44 0.46 -1.01
CA LYS A 66 -4.32 -0.71 -0.94
C LYS A 66 -4.56 -1.33 -2.32
N ALA A 67 -4.80 -2.63 -2.35
CA ALA A 67 -5.40 -3.31 -3.49
C ALA A 67 -6.70 -4.00 -3.09
N THR A 68 -7.61 -4.18 -4.05
CA THR A 68 -8.90 -4.84 -3.82
C THR A 68 -8.94 -6.24 -4.41
N TYR A 69 -9.64 -7.15 -3.75
CA TYR A 69 -10.08 -8.45 -4.30
C TYR A 69 -11.57 -8.62 -3.97
N GLY A 70 -12.46 -8.33 -4.92
CA GLY A 70 -13.88 -8.24 -4.63
C GLY A 70 -14.17 -7.21 -3.52
N THR A 71 -14.70 -7.65 -2.38
CA THR A 71 -14.95 -6.81 -1.20
C THR A 71 -13.78 -6.76 -0.22
N SER A 72 -12.75 -7.58 -0.42
CA SER A 72 -11.57 -7.66 0.44
C SER A 72 -10.53 -6.62 0.06
N VAL A 73 -9.74 -6.20 1.06
CA VAL A 73 -8.69 -5.18 0.90
C VAL A 73 -7.35 -5.74 1.35
N PHE A 74 -6.35 -5.58 0.50
CA PHE A 74 -4.96 -5.90 0.75
C PHE A 74 -4.18 -4.62 1.01
N ARG A 75 -3.33 -4.60 2.03
CA ARG A 75 -2.37 -3.52 2.23
C ARG A 75 -1.08 -3.85 1.50
N LEU A 76 -0.58 -2.93 0.70
CA LEU A 76 0.61 -3.11 -0.12
C LEU A 76 1.81 -2.38 0.49
N TYR A 77 2.95 -3.06 0.48
CA TYR A 77 4.21 -2.57 1.00
C TYR A 77 5.35 -2.86 0.04
N THR A 78 6.40 -2.03 0.07
CA THR A 78 7.69 -2.40 -0.53
C THR A 78 8.35 -3.53 0.27
N VAL A 79 9.36 -4.16 -0.31
CA VAL A 79 10.19 -5.17 0.36
C VAL A 79 11.56 -4.57 0.67
N LYS A 80 12.04 -4.74 1.91
CA LYS A 80 13.38 -4.29 2.32
C LYS A 80 14.44 -5.04 1.53
N GLY A 81 15.47 -4.33 1.09
CA GLY A 81 16.58 -4.93 0.33
C GLY A 81 16.28 -5.10 -1.17
N ASP A 82 15.03 -4.94 -1.61
CA ASP A 82 14.69 -4.84 -3.02
C ASP A 82 15.05 -3.46 -3.56
N LYS A 83 16.12 -3.39 -4.36
CA LYS A 83 16.61 -2.15 -4.96
C LYS A 83 15.97 -1.82 -6.30
N GLU A 84 15.25 -2.77 -6.91
CA GLU A 84 14.71 -2.65 -8.27
C GLU A 84 13.18 -2.49 -8.30
N ASP A 85 12.56 -2.34 -7.12
CA ASP A 85 11.11 -2.29 -6.92
C ASP A 85 10.39 -3.43 -7.68
N LYS A 86 11.00 -4.62 -7.61
CA LYS A 86 10.56 -5.84 -8.28
C LYS A 86 9.51 -6.58 -7.46
N TYR A 87 9.55 -6.45 -6.14
CA TYR A 87 8.72 -7.20 -5.22
C TYR A 87 7.72 -6.32 -4.49
N ILE A 88 6.52 -6.86 -4.30
CA ILE A 88 5.46 -6.25 -3.51
C ILE A 88 5.04 -7.23 -2.43
N TYR A 89 4.98 -6.75 -1.19
CA TYR A 89 4.40 -7.49 -0.09
C TYR A 89 2.95 -7.04 0.12
N ALA A 90 1.99 -7.94 -0.07
CA ALA A 90 0.59 -7.70 0.16
C ALA A 90 0.14 -8.40 1.45
N VAL A 91 -0.63 -7.71 2.28
CA VAL A 91 -1.18 -8.27 3.52
C VAL A 91 -2.70 -8.22 3.48
N TRP A 92 -3.32 -9.39 3.61
CA TRP A 92 -4.75 -9.54 3.81
C TRP A 92 -5.02 -10.08 5.21
N ASP A 93 -5.71 -9.28 6.00
CA ASP A 93 -5.91 -9.53 7.44
C ASP A 93 -4.58 -9.77 8.18
N TRP A 94 -4.24 -11.03 8.46
CA TRP A 94 -2.98 -11.47 9.06
C TRP A 94 -2.03 -12.19 8.07
N GLU A 95 -2.50 -12.57 6.89
CA GLU A 95 -1.77 -13.37 5.91
C GLU A 95 -0.99 -12.49 4.92
N GLY A 96 0.24 -12.89 4.63
CA GLY A 96 1.18 -12.14 3.81
C GLY A 96 1.53 -12.87 2.52
N PHE A 97 1.56 -12.14 1.42
CA PHE A 97 1.80 -12.65 0.07
C PHE A 97 2.88 -11.82 -0.60
N PHE A 98 3.85 -12.48 -1.24
CA PHE A 98 4.89 -11.80 -2.01
C PHE A 98 4.61 -11.95 -3.50
N TYR A 99 4.59 -10.81 -4.20
CA TYR A 99 4.42 -10.77 -5.63
C TYR A 99 5.71 -10.30 -6.30
N VAL A 100 6.03 -10.85 -7.47
CA VAL A 100 7.18 -10.48 -8.30
C VAL A 100 6.70 -9.88 -9.61
N ARG A 101 7.32 -8.78 -10.03
CA ARG A 101 7.00 -8.10 -11.31
C ARG A 101 7.30 -9.03 -12.48
N GLU A 102 6.33 -9.21 -13.37
CA GLU A 102 6.48 -10.09 -14.53
C GLU A 102 7.30 -9.44 -15.66
N LYS A 103 7.15 -8.13 -15.87
CA LYS A 103 7.96 -7.28 -16.77
C LYS A 103 8.09 -5.87 -16.21
#